data_AF-A0A8B8NB69-F1
#
_entry.id   AF-A0A8B8NB69-F1
#
_cell.length_a   1.000
_cell.length_b   1.000
_cell.length_c   1.000
_cell.angle_alpha   90.00
_cell.angle_beta   90.00
_cell.angle_gamma   90.00
#
_symmetry.space_group_name_H-M   'P 1'
#
loop_
_entity.id
_entity.type
_entity.pdbx_description
1 polymer ?
#
loop_
_entity_poly.entity_id
_entity_poly.type
_entity_poly.pdbx_seq_one_letter_code
_entity_poly.pdbx_strand_id
1 'polypeptide(L)'
;FSGGKCASSWRFYKSAARQGSSKVYGIVQCRGNLSANDCANCSNNAIGEARHECPNSKQVTMWHSWWLLSYSHENFFGKVDGPSTGLFNETDYEIPSFAPRGIVFMSKLTTTAPEQPLMFQVAVLDVGEGGKRHGLAQCRRDISKSGDSRPATSSDAVGMTIVVLNLLIFL
;
A
#
# COMPACT_ATOMS: atom_id res chain seq x y z
N PHE A 1 -21.59 4.90 -14.27
CA PHE A 1 -20.69 5.81 -13.55
C PHE A 1 -21.35 7.19 -13.50
N SER A 2 -22.20 7.43 -12.50
CA SER A 2 -22.72 8.78 -12.23
C SER A 2 -21.78 9.45 -11.24
N GLY A 3 -21.30 10.64 -11.60
CA GLY A 3 -20.34 11.43 -10.84
C GLY A 3 -20.83 11.71 -9.42
N GLY A 4 -20.13 11.14 -8.45
CA GLY A 4 -20.17 11.54 -7.04
C GLY A 4 -18.97 12.46 -6.77
N LYS A 5 -19.23 13.59 -6.12
CA LYS A 5 -18.33 14.72 -5.87
C LYS A 5 -16.94 14.29 -5.35
N CYS A 6 -15.88 14.79 -5.98
CA CYS A 6 -14.50 14.73 -5.49
C CYS A 6 -14.37 15.53 -4.18
N ALA A 7 -14.69 14.92 -3.04
CA ALA A 7 -14.49 15.52 -1.73
C ALA A 7 -14.02 14.47 -0.71
N SER A 8 -12.75 14.07 -0.81
CA SER A 8 -11.93 13.57 0.31
C SER A 8 -10.53 13.25 -0.21
N SER A 9 -9.49 13.97 0.27
CA SER A 9 -8.04 13.75 0.04
C SER A 9 -7.66 13.04 -1.28
N TRP A 10 -7.21 13.81 -2.29
CA TRP A 10 -6.84 13.40 -3.67
C TRP A 10 -5.96 12.14 -3.88
N ARG A 11 -5.53 11.43 -2.84
CA ARG A 11 -4.63 10.25 -2.89
C ARG A 11 -5.29 8.95 -2.44
N PHE A 12 -6.57 8.98 -2.09
CA PHE A 12 -7.34 7.79 -1.72
C PHE A 12 -8.81 7.98 -2.07
N TYR A 13 -9.39 6.99 -2.73
CA TYR A 13 -10.81 6.95 -3.06
C TYR A 13 -11.36 5.57 -2.73
N LYS A 14 -12.52 5.53 -2.08
CA LYS A 14 -13.31 4.31 -1.89
C LYS A 14 -14.71 4.53 -2.41
N SER A 15 -15.27 3.54 -3.07
CA SER A 15 -16.62 3.63 -3.64
C SER A 15 -17.29 2.27 -3.72
N ALA A 16 -18.61 2.27 -3.60
CA ALA A 16 -19.43 1.12 -3.88
C ALA A 16 -20.43 1.46 -4.99
N ALA A 17 -20.61 0.54 -5.92
CA ALA A 17 -21.61 0.61 -6.98
C ALA A 17 -22.54 -0.59 -6.91
N ARG A 18 -23.79 -0.41 -7.32
CA ARG A 18 -24.79 -1.47 -7.41
C ARG A 18 -25.47 -1.43 -8.76
N GLN A 19 -25.68 -2.60 -9.35
CA GLN A 19 -26.47 -2.80 -10.56
C GLN A 19 -27.35 -4.04 -10.36
N GLY A 20 -28.66 -3.86 -10.26
CA GLY A 20 -29.58 -4.95 -9.92
C GLY A 20 -29.24 -5.55 -8.54
N SER A 21 -29.03 -6.86 -8.48
CA SER A 21 -28.59 -7.58 -7.27
C SER A 21 -27.07 -7.48 -7.04
N SER A 22 -26.28 -7.19 -8.08
CA SER A 22 -24.82 -7.13 -8.02
C SER A 22 -24.32 -5.87 -7.34
N LYS A 23 -23.31 -6.02 -6.49
CA LYS A 23 -22.58 -4.92 -5.85
C LYS A 23 -21.10 -5.05 -6.18
N VAL A 24 -20.40 -3.92 -6.25
CA VAL A 24 -18.95 -3.85 -6.38
C VAL A 24 -18.46 -2.81 -5.38
N TYR A 25 -17.45 -3.18 -4.61
CA TYR A 25 -16.70 -2.31 -3.71
C TYR A 25 -15.33 -2.10 -4.32
N GLY A 26 -14.81 -0.88 -4.26
CA GLY A 26 -13.50 -0.57 -4.82
C GLY A 26 -12.77 0.48 -4.04
N ILE A 27 -11.44 0.36 -4.04
CA ILE A 27 -10.51 1.38 -3.56
C ILE A 27 -9.45 1.66 -4.62
N VAL A 28 -9.01 2.91 -4.66
CA VAL A 28 -7.76 3.33 -5.31
C VAL A 28 -6.97 4.14 -4.30
N GLN A 29 -5.70 3.81 -4.12
CA GLN A 29 -4.82 4.53 -3.22
C GLN A 29 -3.49 4.82 -3.90
N CYS A 30 -3.12 6.08 -3.98
CA CYS A 30 -1.81 6.47 -4.47
C CYS A 30 -0.77 6.43 -3.35
N ARG A 31 0.50 6.31 -3.74
CA ARG A 31 1.63 6.50 -2.83
C ARG A 31 1.61 7.90 -2.24
N GLY A 32 1.90 8.01 -0.95
CA GLY A 32 1.68 9.26 -0.20
C GLY A 32 2.50 10.46 -0.66
N ASN A 33 3.66 10.24 -1.29
CA ASN A 33 4.55 11.31 -1.77
C ASN A 33 4.32 11.73 -3.24
N LEU A 34 3.33 11.16 -3.95
CA LEU A 34 3.02 11.58 -5.32
C LEU A 34 2.30 12.92 -5.35
N SER A 35 2.46 13.72 -6.41
CA SER A 35 1.62 14.89 -6.63
C SER A 35 0.18 14.50 -6.95
N ALA A 36 -0.76 15.44 -6.88
CA ALA A 36 -2.16 15.16 -7.26
C ALA A 36 -2.27 14.78 -8.75
N ASN A 37 -1.47 15.40 -9.61
CA ASN A 37 -1.44 15.11 -11.04
C ASN A 37 -0.88 13.72 -11.33
N ASP A 38 0.24 13.36 -10.68
CA ASP A 38 0.83 12.03 -10.84
C ASP A 38 -0.11 10.93 -10.34
N CYS A 39 -0.79 11.19 -9.22
CA CYS A 39 -1.78 10.27 -8.67
C CYS A 39 -2.97 10.06 -9.61
N ALA A 40 -3.49 11.13 -10.22
CA ALA A 40 -4.58 11.03 -11.20
C ALA A 40 -4.17 10.21 -12.43
N ASN A 41 -2.98 10.48 -12.98
CA ASN A 41 -2.43 9.72 -14.10
C ASN A 41 -2.22 8.23 -13.75
N CYS A 42 -1.64 7.96 -12.58
CA CYS A 42 -1.43 6.61 -12.05
C CYS A 42 -2.73 5.83 -11.89
N SER A 43 -3.76 6.48 -11.35
CA SER A 43 -5.08 5.85 -11.12
C SER A 43 -5.78 5.46 -12.42
N ASN A 44 -5.61 6.25 -13.49
CA ASN A 44 -6.15 5.93 -14.81
C ASN A 44 -5.44 4.70 -15.43
N ASN A 45 -4.10 4.65 -15.31
CA ASN A 45 -3.32 3.51 -15.79
C ASN A 45 -3.72 2.22 -15.06
N ALA A 46 -3.91 2.29 -13.73
CA ALA A 46 -4.32 1.15 -12.91
C ALA A 46 -5.61 0.48 -13.41
N ILE A 47 -6.62 1.29 -13.77
CA ILE A 47 -7.89 0.78 -14.29
C ILE A 47 -7.71 0.16 -15.68
N GLY A 48 -6.87 0.75 -16.52
CA GLY A 48 -6.52 0.21 -17.84
C GLY A 48 -5.85 -1.16 -17.73
N GLU A 49 -4.84 -1.28 -16.88
CA GLU A 49 -4.13 -2.53 -16.62
C GLU A 49 -5.05 -3.60 -16.05
N ALA A 50 -5.86 -3.29 -15.02
CA ALA A 50 -6.79 -4.27 -14.46
C ALA A 50 -7.80 -4.80 -15.48
N ARG A 51 -8.27 -3.96 -16.42
CA ARG A 51 -9.15 -4.39 -17.51
C ARG A 51 -8.44 -5.30 -18.51
N HIS A 52 -7.16 -5.07 -18.75
CA HIS A 52 -6.36 -5.87 -19.69
C HIS A 52 -5.96 -7.22 -19.10
N GLU A 53 -5.41 -7.21 -17.88
CA GLU A 53 -4.88 -8.39 -17.18
C GLU A 53 -5.98 -9.26 -16.57
N CYS A 54 -7.09 -8.65 -16.11
CA CYS A 54 -8.14 -9.32 -15.35
C CYS A 54 -9.56 -9.05 -15.91
N PRO A 55 -9.82 -9.23 -17.22
CA PRO A 55 -11.01 -8.72 -17.91
C PRO A 55 -12.35 -9.23 -17.35
N ASN A 56 -12.38 -10.44 -16.81
CA ASN A 56 -13.60 -11.10 -16.31
C ASN A 56 -13.58 -11.38 -14.81
N SER A 57 -12.58 -10.85 -14.08
CA SER A 57 -12.47 -11.13 -12.65
C SER A 57 -13.48 -10.31 -11.85
N LYS A 58 -14.15 -10.96 -10.90
CA LYS A 58 -15.05 -10.32 -9.93
C LYS A 58 -14.29 -9.74 -8.72
N GLN A 59 -12.99 -10.02 -8.62
CA GLN A 59 -12.12 -9.52 -7.57
C GLN A 59 -10.69 -9.35 -8.09
N VAL A 60 -10.13 -8.17 -7.90
CA VAL A 60 -8.75 -7.86 -8.28
C VAL A 60 -8.13 -7.02 -7.18
N THR A 61 -6.87 -7.32 -6.87
CA THR A 61 -6.01 -6.46 -6.05
C THR A 61 -4.67 -6.37 -6.74
N MET A 62 -4.28 -5.16 -7.13
CA MET A 62 -3.02 -4.88 -7.82
C MET A 62 -2.22 -3.86 -7.01
N TRP A 63 -0.97 -4.21 -6.76
CA TRP A 63 0.01 -3.37 -6.09
C TRP A 63 1.05 -2.92 -7.10
N HIS A 64 1.15 -1.61 -7.31
CA HIS A 64 2.15 -0.99 -8.19
C HIS A 64 2.93 0.07 -7.41
N SER A 65 4.17 0.37 -7.82
CA SER A 65 5.15 1.24 -7.11
C SER A 65 4.62 2.62 -6.72
N TRP A 66 3.49 3.00 -7.31
CA TRP A 66 2.88 4.30 -7.26
C TRP A 66 1.42 4.25 -6.76
N TRP A 67 0.76 3.08 -6.79
CA TRP A 67 -0.67 2.96 -6.50
C TRP A 67 -1.10 1.53 -6.12
N LEU A 68 -2.22 1.45 -5.42
CA LEU A 68 -3.00 0.26 -5.14
C LEU A 68 -4.37 0.42 -5.79
N LEU A 69 -4.81 -0.60 -6.52
CA LEU A 69 -6.19 -0.75 -6.99
C LEU A 69 -6.74 -2.05 -6.43
N SER A 70 -7.91 -2.00 -5.80
CA SER A 70 -8.63 -3.21 -5.43
C SER A 70 -10.11 -3.06 -5.66
N TYR A 71 -10.75 -4.07 -6.23
CA TYR A 71 -12.20 -4.17 -6.31
C TYR A 71 -12.67 -5.59 -6.03
N SER A 72 -13.86 -5.73 -5.46
CA SER A 72 -14.52 -7.02 -5.24
C SER A 72 -16.03 -6.88 -5.22
N HIS A 73 -16.73 -7.97 -5.50
CA HIS A 73 -18.16 -8.08 -5.25
C HIS A 73 -18.51 -8.24 -3.75
N GLU A 74 -17.53 -8.63 -2.93
CA GLU A 74 -17.64 -8.70 -1.47
C GLU A 74 -17.17 -7.40 -0.81
N ASN A 75 -17.80 -7.04 0.31
CA ASN A 75 -17.37 -5.86 1.06
C ASN A 75 -16.08 -6.17 1.85
N PHE A 76 -14.98 -5.54 1.45
CA PHE A 76 -13.66 -5.66 2.10
C PHE A 76 -13.24 -4.40 2.86
N PHE A 77 -14.07 -3.34 2.87
CA PHE A 77 -13.69 -2.08 3.51
C PHE A 77 -13.43 -2.26 5.01
N GLY A 78 -12.28 -1.77 5.46
CA GLY A 78 -11.87 -1.86 6.87
C GLY A 78 -11.46 -3.24 7.33
N LYS A 79 -11.44 -4.24 6.44
CA LYS A 79 -10.99 -5.59 6.76
C LYS A 79 -9.52 -5.77 6.43
N VAL A 80 -8.77 -6.33 7.37
CA VAL A 80 -7.38 -6.75 7.19
C VAL A 80 -7.40 -8.13 6.52
N ASP A 81 -7.72 -8.15 5.23
CA ASP A 81 -7.77 -9.38 4.42
C ASP A 81 -6.79 -9.25 3.24
N GLY A 82 -5.92 -10.23 3.05
CA GLY A 82 -4.98 -10.33 1.94
C GLY A 82 -3.75 -11.17 2.27
N PRO A 83 -3.11 -11.82 1.27
CA PRO A 83 -1.89 -12.56 1.50
C PRO A 83 -0.75 -11.61 1.89
N SER A 84 0.05 -12.05 2.85
CA SER A 84 1.31 -11.41 3.22
C SER A 84 2.37 -11.75 2.17
N THR A 85 2.44 -10.97 1.10
CA THR A 85 3.40 -11.20 0.02
C THR A 85 4.64 -10.34 0.22
N GLY A 86 5.78 -10.97 0.45
CA GLY A 86 7.09 -10.32 0.41
C GLY A 86 7.72 -10.46 -0.98
N LEU A 87 8.24 -9.36 -1.53
CA LEU A 87 9.11 -9.37 -2.69
C LEU A 87 10.54 -9.12 -2.21
N PHE A 88 11.47 -9.99 -2.58
CA PHE A 88 12.89 -9.89 -2.22
C PHE A 88 13.76 -10.06 -3.47
N ASN A 89 14.92 -9.40 -3.48
CA ASN A 89 15.93 -9.63 -4.51
C ASN A 89 16.92 -10.68 -3.99
N GLU A 90 16.96 -11.85 -4.63
CA GLU A 90 17.82 -12.97 -4.25
C GLU A 90 19.31 -12.75 -4.54
N THR A 91 19.65 -11.71 -5.31
CA THR A 91 21.02 -11.49 -5.81
C THR A 91 21.79 -10.40 -5.07
N ASP A 92 21.14 -9.67 -4.15
CA ASP A 92 21.71 -8.51 -3.44
C ASP A 92 21.71 -8.74 -1.93
N TYR A 93 22.68 -9.52 -1.46
CA TYR A 93 22.83 -9.83 -0.03
C TYR A 93 23.53 -8.69 0.71
N GLU A 94 22.79 -8.06 1.62
CA GLU A 94 23.34 -7.10 2.59
C GLU A 94 24.43 -7.73 3.47
N ILE A 95 25.36 -6.89 3.93
CA ILE A 95 26.30 -7.28 4.98
C ILE A 95 25.48 -7.73 6.21
N PRO A 96 25.74 -8.93 6.78
CA PRO A 96 24.91 -9.52 7.83
C PRO A 96 24.70 -8.63 9.06
N SER A 97 25.63 -7.71 9.34
CA SER A 97 25.55 -6.75 10.45
C SER A 97 24.52 -5.63 10.23
N PHE A 98 24.08 -5.39 8.99
CA PHE A 98 23.13 -4.33 8.66
C PHE A 98 21.67 -4.81 8.66
N ALA A 99 21.42 -6.09 8.37
CA ALA A 99 20.07 -6.64 8.37
C ALA A 99 19.29 -6.38 9.68
N PRO A 100 19.86 -6.56 10.89
CA PRO A 100 19.16 -6.22 12.14
C PRO A 100 18.79 -4.72 12.25
N ARG A 101 19.67 -3.83 11.76
CA ARG A 101 19.40 -2.39 11.72
C ARG A 101 18.27 -2.06 10.75
N GLY A 102 18.24 -2.72 9.60
CA GLY A 102 17.16 -2.62 8.61
C GLY A 102 15.81 -3.05 9.19
N ILE A 103 15.75 -4.15 9.94
CA ILE A 103 14.53 -4.62 10.59
C ILE A 103 13.99 -3.59 11.60
N VAL A 104 14.86 -3.09 12.50
CA VAL A 104 14.47 -2.07 13.49
C VAL A 104 14.02 -0.78 12.80
N PHE A 105 14.72 -0.39 11.74
CA PHE A 105 14.37 0.77 10.93
C PHE A 105 12.99 0.63 10.28
N MET A 106 12.68 -0.50 9.67
CA MET A 106 11.36 -0.77 9.10
C MET A 106 10.28 -0.84 10.19
N SER A 107 10.54 -1.47 11.34
CA SER A 107 9.60 -1.51 12.47
C SER A 107 9.21 -0.10 12.98
N LYS A 108 10.17 0.84 12.97
CA LYS A 108 9.88 2.23 13.30
C LYS A 108 8.98 2.89 12.24
N LEU A 109 9.17 2.58 10.97
CA LEU A 109 8.34 3.10 9.89
C LEU A 109 6.90 2.56 9.99
N THR A 110 6.73 1.27 10.29
CA THR A 110 5.39 0.64 10.38
C THR A 110 4.59 1.13 11.58
N THR A 111 5.25 1.51 12.67
CA THR A 111 4.59 2.10 13.85
C THR A 111 4.31 3.59 13.68
N THR A 112 5.09 4.29 12.86
CA THR A 112 4.91 5.74 12.62
C THR A 112 3.90 6.04 11.51
N ALA A 113 3.87 5.24 10.44
CA ALA A 113 3.01 5.48 9.28
C ALA A 113 1.52 5.62 9.64
N PRO A 114 0.90 4.78 10.50
CA PRO A 114 -0.52 4.90 10.88
C PRO A 114 -0.87 6.23 11.56
N GLU A 115 0.10 6.88 12.19
CA GLU A 115 -0.07 8.16 12.88
C GLU A 115 -0.07 9.36 11.92
N GLN A 116 0.40 9.16 10.69
CA GLN A 116 0.45 10.22 9.68
C GLN A 116 -0.90 10.43 8.99
N PRO A 117 -1.25 11.65 8.55
CA PRO A 117 -2.52 11.93 7.87
C PRO A 117 -2.78 11.07 6.63
N LEU A 118 -1.72 10.71 5.88
CA LEU A 118 -1.78 9.87 4.69
C LEU A 118 -1.57 8.38 4.96
N MET A 119 -1.39 7.99 6.23
CA MET A 119 -1.00 6.65 6.65
C MET A 119 0.25 6.16 5.90
N PHE A 120 1.22 7.06 5.72
CA PHE A 120 2.38 6.92 4.85
C PHE A 120 3.60 7.55 5.51
N GLN A 121 4.73 6.84 5.50
CA GLN A 121 6.00 7.35 5.99
C GLN A 121 7.14 6.86 5.10
N VAL A 122 8.12 7.75 4.86
CA VAL A 122 9.42 7.41 4.29
C VAL A 122 10.53 7.84 5.24
N ALA A 123 11.65 7.13 5.23
CA ALA A 123 12.85 7.56 5.93
C ALA A 123 14.10 7.02 5.25
N VAL A 124 15.25 7.48 5.74
CA VAL A 124 16.57 7.04 5.31
C VAL A 124 17.32 6.49 6.51
N LEU A 125 17.90 5.31 6.34
CA LEU A 125 18.86 4.71 7.26
C LEU A 125 20.27 4.93 6.70
N ASP A 126 21.10 5.65 7.44
CA ASP A 126 22.52 5.80 7.12
C ASP A 126 23.30 4.65 7.77
N VAL A 127 23.95 3.82 6.96
CA VAL A 127 24.75 2.67 7.42
C VAL A 127 26.26 2.97 7.41
N GLY A 128 26.66 4.22 7.22
CA GLY A 128 28.06 4.63 7.20
C GLY A 128 28.73 4.27 5.87
N GLU A 129 29.85 3.54 5.91
CA GLU A 129 30.59 3.13 4.71
C GLU A 129 29.76 2.29 3.73
N GLY A 130 28.69 1.63 4.19
CA GLY A 130 27.74 0.90 3.35
C GLY A 130 26.71 1.76 2.62
N GLY A 131 26.76 3.09 2.80
CA GLY A 131 25.86 4.05 2.16
C GLY A 131 24.53 4.25 2.90
N LYS A 132 23.47 4.50 2.13
CA LYS A 132 22.13 4.81 2.63
C LYS A 132 21.12 3.75 2.18
N ARG A 133 20.10 3.52 3.00
CA ARG A 133 18.95 2.65 2.69
C ARG A 133 17.66 3.43 2.86
N HIS A 134 16.78 3.33 1.88
CA HIS A 134 15.51 4.02 1.89
C HIS A 134 14.40 3.06 2.29
N GLY A 135 13.58 3.47 3.24
CA GLY A 135 12.44 2.69 3.72
C GLY A 135 11.14 3.45 3.51
N LEU A 136 10.08 2.69 3.28
CA LEU A 136 8.72 3.18 3.10
C LEU A 136 7.73 2.27 3.81
N ALA A 137 6.77 2.86 4.51
CA ALA A 137 5.61 2.16 5.04
C ALA A 137 4.35 2.90 4.63
N GLN A 138 3.36 2.17 4.11
CA GLN A 138 2.05 2.71 3.78
C GLN A 138 0.96 1.73 4.18
N CYS A 139 -0.05 2.21 4.90
CA CYS A 139 -1.23 1.44 5.26
C CYS A 139 -2.40 1.77 4.33
N ARG A 140 -3.32 0.82 4.17
CA ARG A 140 -4.59 1.04 3.46
C ARG A 140 -5.47 2.01 4.26
N ARG A 141 -5.95 3.08 3.63
CA ARG A 141 -6.66 4.17 4.34
C ARG A 141 -8.11 3.88 4.69
N ASP A 142 -8.68 2.76 4.24
CA ASP A 142 -9.97 2.25 4.70
C ASP A 142 -9.88 1.47 6.02
N ILE A 143 -8.69 1.09 6.48
CA ILE A 143 -8.47 0.40 7.75
C ILE A 143 -8.37 1.46 8.88
N SER A 144 -9.26 1.39 9.86
CA SER A 144 -9.24 2.30 11.02
C SER A 144 -8.27 1.83 12.10
N LYS A 145 -7.69 2.76 12.86
CA LYS A 145 -6.82 2.49 14.04
C LYS A 145 -7.47 1.58 15.10
N SER A 146 -8.80 1.49 15.14
CA SER A 146 -9.57 0.72 16.12
C SER A 146 -9.96 -0.69 15.66
N GLY A 147 -9.50 -1.15 14.49
CA GLY A 147 -9.83 -2.47 13.95
C GLY A 147 -9.03 -3.63 14.55
N ASP A 148 -7.84 -3.35 15.13
CA ASP A 148 -7.11 -4.29 15.97
C ASP A 148 -6.08 -3.50 16.80
N SER A 149 -6.22 -3.49 18.12
CA SER A 149 -5.37 -2.73 19.04
C SER A 149 -4.07 -3.46 19.38
N ARG A 150 -3.39 -4.02 18.38
CA ARG A 150 -2.02 -4.53 18.56
C ARG A 150 -1.03 -3.57 17.90
N PRO A 151 0.01 -3.10 18.62
CA PRO A 151 1.15 -2.51 17.94
C PRO A 151 1.62 -3.53 16.91
N ALA A 152 1.80 -3.12 15.65
CA ALA A 152 2.28 -4.01 14.59
C ALA A 152 3.58 -4.66 15.06
N THR A 153 3.48 -5.88 15.60
CA THR A 153 4.64 -6.66 15.97
C THR A 153 5.34 -7.07 14.68
N SER A 154 6.61 -7.47 14.74
CA SER A 154 7.35 -7.94 13.56
C SER A 154 6.61 -9.07 12.80
N SER A 155 5.74 -9.82 13.48
CA SER A 155 4.84 -10.82 12.89
C SER A 155 3.51 -10.27 12.38
N ASP A 156 3.01 -9.15 12.90
CA ASP A 156 1.77 -8.50 12.43
C ASP A 156 2.03 -7.50 11.29
N ALA A 157 3.29 -7.08 11.10
CA ALA A 157 3.75 -6.40 9.89
C ALA A 157 3.58 -7.26 8.63
N VAL A 158 3.46 -8.57 8.82
CA VAL A 158 3.16 -9.53 7.76
C VAL A 158 1.66 -9.45 7.41
N GLY A 159 0.77 -9.23 8.39
CA GLY A 159 -0.70 -9.17 8.20
C GLY A 159 -1.28 -7.77 7.93
N MET A 160 -0.62 -6.69 8.34
CA MET A 160 -0.87 -5.39 7.72
C MET A 160 -0.51 -5.53 6.25
N THR A 161 -1.38 -5.08 5.35
CA THR A 161 -0.92 -4.78 4.00
C THR A 161 -0.04 -3.54 4.07
N ILE A 162 1.13 -3.69 4.68
CA ILE A 162 2.26 -2.82 4.48
C ILE A 162 2.56 -3.03 3.02
N VAL A 163 2.26 -2.00 2.26
CA VAL A 163 2.81 -1.85 0.92
C VAL A 163 4.31 -1.63 1.14
N VAL A 164 5.06 -2.71 1.42
CA VAL A 164 6.51 -2.77 1.20
C VAL A 164 6.66 -2.89 -0.30
N LEU A 165 6.14 -1.91 -1.05
CA LEU A 165 6.49 -1.83 -2.44
C LEU A 165 7.86 -1.22 -2.52
N ASN A 166 8.73 -2.04 -3.05
CA ASN A 166 10.12 -1.77 -3.28
C ASN A 166 10.88 -1.60 -1.98
N LEU A 167 11.44 -2.72 -1.52
CA LEU A 167 12.86 -2.76 -1.23
C LEU A 167 13.65 -2.40 -2.51
N LEU A 168 13.47 -1.17 -3.04
CA LEU A 168 14.45 -0.57 -3.92
C LEU A 168 15.52 -0.08 -2.95
N ILE A 169 16.41 -1.00 -2.60
CA ILE A 169 17.79 -0.66 -2.30
C ILE A 169 18.28 0.01 -3.58
N PHE A 170 18.06 1.32 -3.69
CA PHE A 170 18.80 2.11 -4.66
C PHE A 170 20.24 2.13 -4.13
N LEU A 171 21.07 1.26 -4.72
CA LEU A 171 22.52 1.48 -4.76
C LEU A 171 22.80 2.79 -5.51
#